data_AF-A0ABD4W4Q3-F1
#
_entry.id   AF-A0ABD4W4Q3-F1
#
_cell.length_a   1.000
_cell.length_b   1.000
_cell.length_c   1.000
_cell.angle_alpha   90.00
_cell.angle_beta   90.00
_cell.angle_gamma   90.00
#
_symmetry.space_group_name_H-M   'P 1'
#
loop_
_entity.id
_entity.type
_entity.pdbx_description
1 polymer ?
#
loop_
_entity_poly.entity_id
_entity_poly.type
_entity_poly.pdbx_seq_one_letter_code
_entity_poly.pdbx_strand_id
1 'polypeptide(L)'
;MLTVKRWEKPGEAEPPADVQAWLESMLTQHVEAVEAALDAVEEMTETQGHAPSHVDLLYYRSQAHYDTYGRDKGDYAIVNARSREIGAILESEGIEARFRYPEDDEAGFQRLANTR
;
A
#
# COMPACT_ATOMS: atom_id res chain seq x y z
N MET A 1 -10.11 -24.47 17.91
CA MET A 1 -10.19 -23.14 18.54
C MET A 1 -10.05 -22.10 17.45
N LEU A 2 -11.04 -21.22 17.25
CA LEU A 2 -10.85 -20.00 16.47
C LEU A 2 -10.70 -18.86 17.47
N THR A 3 -9.46 -18.61 17.87
CA THR A 3 -9.08 -17.64 18.91
C THR A 3 -9.41 -16.19 18.50
N VAL A 4 -9.30 -15.88 17.20
CA VAL A 4 -9.60 -14.55 16.64
C VAL A 4 -11.09 -14.20 16.76
N LYS A 5 -11.99 -15.08 16.32
CA LYS A 5 -13.44 -14.80 16.40
C LYS A 5 -13.94 -14.60 17.83
N ARG A 6 -13.21 -15.13 18.82
CA ARG A 6 -13.56 -14.99 20.23
C ARG A 6 -13.24 -13.61 20.76
N TRP A 7 -12.03 -13.09 20.51
CA TRP A 7 -11.63 -11.75 20.99
C TRP A 7 -12.33 -10.61 20.22
N GLU A 8 -12.94 -10.89 19.05
CA GLU A 8 -13.60 -9.89 18.19
C GLU A 8 -15.05 -9.65 18.64
N LYS A 9 -15.58 -10.57 19.46
CA LYS A 9 -16.95 -10.48 19.97
C LYS A 9 -16.97 -9.53 21.17
N PRO A 10 -17.80 -8.47 21.14
CA PRO A 10 -17.92 -7.56 22.26
C PRO A 10 -18.24 -8.27 23.58
N GLY A 11 -17.50 -7.92 24.64
CA GLY A 11 -17.67 -8.48 25.98
C GLY A 11 -16.98 -9.83 26.24
N GLU A 12 -16.22 -10.37 25.28
CA GLU A 12 -15.32 -11.49 25.50
C GLU A 12 -13.92 -11.01 25.95
N ALA A 13 -13.00 -11.96 26.16
CA ALA A 13 -11.63 -11.64 26.57
C ALA A 13 -10.88 -10.84 25.48
N GLU A 14 -10.13 -9.85 25.92
CA GLU A 14 -9.24 -9.05 25.08
C GLU A 14 -8.22 -9.91 24.31
N PRO A 15 -7.70 -9.42 23.16
CA PRO A 15 -6.63 -10.10 22.47
C PRO A 15 -5.37 -10.21 23.35
N PRO A 16 -4.59 -11.30 23.30
CA PRO A 16 -3.20 -11.32 23.74
C PRO A 16 -2.42 -10.07 23.34
N ALA A 17 -1.68 -9.52 24.30
CA ALA A 17 -0.98 -8.25 24.17
C ALA A 17 0.06 -8.25 23.04
N ASP A 18 0.69 -9.38 22.77
CA ASP A 18 1.62 -9.56 21.66
C ASP A 18 0.93 -9.41 20.29
N VAL A 19 -0.30 -9.89 20.16
CA VAL A 19 -1.08 -9.70 18.93
C VAL A 19 -1.56 -8.25 18.79
N GLN A 20 -1.98 -7.60 19.88
CA GLN A 20 -2.33 -6.18 19.85
C GLN A 20 -1.15 -5.34 19.38
N ALA A 21 0.02 -5.51 20.01
CA ALA A 21 1.24 -4.80 19.65
C ALA A 21 1.66 -5.08 18.18
N TRP A 22 1.47 -6.31 17.71
CA TRP A 22 1.72 -6.64 16.30
C TRP A 22 0.75 -5.91 15.36
N LEU A 23 -0.55 -5.90 15.65
CA LEU A 23 -1.55 -5.19 14.85
C LEU A 23 -1.31 -3.67 14.83
N GLU A 24 -0.97 -3.08 15.98
CA GLU A 24 -0.59 -1.67 16.07
C GLU A 24 0.64 -1.37 15.21
N SER A 25 1.67 -2.21 15.27
CA SER A 25 2.86 -2.06 14.42
C SER A 25 2.51 -2.16 12.93
N MET A 26 1.63 -3.08 12.54
CA MET A 26 1.17 -3.21 11.16
C MET A 26 0.41 -1.96 10.69
N LEU A 27 -0.40 -1.34 11.57
CA LEU A 27 -1.07 -0.07 11.29
C LEU A 27 -0.06 1.08 11.14
N THR A 28 0.92 1.19 12.04
CA THR A 28 1.99 2.21 11.92
C THR A 28 2.73 2.09 10.59
N GLN A 29 3.19 0.89 10.23
CA GLN A 29 3.88 0.65 8.96
C GLN A 29 3.00 0.95 7.75
N HIS A 30 1.68 0.79 7.88
CA HIS A 30 0.74 1.13 6.82
C HIS A 30 0.64 2.64 6.64
N VAL A 31 0.43 3.38 7.72
CA VAL A 31 0.36 4.86 7.71
C VAL A 31 1.65 5.45 7.17
N GLU A 32 2.81 5.04 7.70
CA GLU A 32 4.11 5.53 7.25
C GLU A 32 4.35 5.29 5.76
N ALA A 33 3.91 4.16 5.22
CA ALA A 33 4.06 3.85 3.80
C ALA A 33 3.14 4.70 2.91
N VAL A 34 1.93 5.05 3.39
CA VAL A 34 1.01 5.94 2.68
C VAL A 34 1.54 7.37 2.70
N GLU A 35 1.94 7.87 3.87
CA GLU A 35 2.50 9.22 4.03
C GLU A 35 3.75 9.41 3.17
N ALA A 36 4.72 8.49 3.24
CA ALA A 36 5.93 8.59 2.44
C ALA A 36 5.66 8.61 0.92
N ALA A 37 4.62 7.92 0.45
CA ALA A 37 4.25 7.94 -0.96
C ALA A 37 3.62 9.28 -1.38
N LEU A 38 2.84 9.91 -0.50
CA LEU A 38 2.24 11.22 -0.75
C LEU A 38 3.30 12.33 -0.67
N ASP A 39 4.20 12.27 0.30
CA ASP A 39 5.34 13.18 0.42
C ASP A 39 6.19 13.17 -0.86
N ALA A 40 6.44 11.99 -1.46
CA ALA A 40 7.13 11.89 -2.74
C ALA A 40 6.40 12.58 -3.90
N VAL A 41 5.06 12.60 -3.89
CA VAL A 41 4.24 13.32 -4.89
C VAL A 41 4.29 14.84 -4.64
N GLU A 42 4.31 15.26 -3.38
CA GLU A 42 4.49 16.68 -3.01
C GLU A 42 5.88 17.17 -3.43
N GLU A 43 6.95 16.45 -3.10
CA GLU A 43 8.32 16.77 -3.53
C GLU A 43 8.43 16.86 -5.07
N MET A 44 7.75 15.96 -5.78
CA MET A 44 7.69 16.01 -7.24
C MET A 44 6.96 17.27 -7.74
N THR A 45 5.88 17.66 -7.07
CA THR A 45 5.10 18.87 -7.37
C THR A 45 5.93 20.14 -7.16
N GLU A 46 6.66 20.22 -6.05
CA GLU A 46 7.58 21.32 -5.77
C GLU A 46 8.69 21.42 -6.82
N THR A 47 9.27 20.27 -7.19
CA THR A 47 10.38 20.21 -8.16
C THR A 47 9.92 20.61 -9.57
N GLN A 48 8.71 20.21 -9.98
CA GLN A 48 8.16 20.50 -11.31
C GLN A 48 7.44 21.85 -11.39
N GLY A 49 7.09 22.44 -10.24
CA GLY A 49 6.30 23.68 -10.14
C GLY A 49 4.81 23.50 -10.43
N HIS A 50 4.34 22.27 -10.62
CA HIS A 50 2.93 21.92 -10.77
C HIS A 50 2.69 20.47 -10.35
N ALA A 51 1.45 20.16 -9.93
CA ALA A 51 1.07 18.79 -9.60
C ALA A 51 1.16 17.88 -10.85
N PRO A 52 1.47 16.59 -10.68
CA PRO A 52 1.38 15.64 -11.78
C PRO A 52 -0.06 15.48 -12.25
N SER A 53 -0.23 15.20 -13.54
CA SER A 53 -1.56 14.84 -14.07
C SER A 53 -2.04 13.46 -13.59
N HIS A 54 -1.09 12.57 -13.29
CA HIS A 54 -1.36 11.21 -12.83
C HIS A 54 -0.16 10.64 -12.06
N VAL A 55 -0.43 9.63 -11.24
CA VAL A 55 0.57 8.80 -10.56
C VAL A 55 0.29 7.34 -10.87
N ASP A 56 1.31 6.63 -11.33
CA ASP A 56 1.25 5.19 -11.58
C ASP A 56 1.54 4.41 -10.27
N LEU A 57 0.59 3.58 -9.83
CA LEU A 57 0.67 2.79 -8.60
C LEU A 57 0.77 1.30 -8.92
N LEU A 58 1.74 0.61 -8.32
CA LEU A 58 1.91 -0.82 -8.51
C LEU A 58 0.76 -1.60 -7.87
N TYR A 59 0.24 -2.59 -8.60
CA TYR A 59 -0.90 -3.38 -8.15
C TYR A 59 -0.79 -4.85 -8.59
N TYR A 60 -1.13 -5.76 -7.69
CA TYR A 60 -0.88 -7.20 -7.85
C TYR A 60 -2.17 -8.02 -7.84
N ARG A 61 -2.20 -9.12 -8.59
CA ARG A 61 -3.42 -9.95 -8.73
C ARG A 61 -3.49 -11.10 -7.73
N SER A 62 -2.35 -11.56 -7.25
CA SER A 62 -2.25 -12.70 -6.34
C SER A 62 -0.94 -12.64 -5.56
N GLN A 63 -0.83 -13.48 -4.53
CA GLN A 63 0.41 -13.63 -3.78
C GLN A 63 1.56 -14.11 -4.69
N ALA A 64 1.34 -15.11 -5.55
CA ALA A 64 2.36 -15.58 -6.49
C ALA A 64 2.82 -14.47 -7.46
N HIS A 65 1.91 -13.57 -7.84
CA HIS A 65 2.24 -12.42 -8.68
C HIS A 65 3.15 -11.43 -7.92
N TYR A 66 2.85 -11.16 -6.65
CA TYR A 66 3.70 -10.35 -5.78
C TYR A 66 5.02 -11.03 -5.43
N ASP A 67 5.04 -12.34 -5.20
CA ASP A 67 6.28 -13.08 -4.95
C ASP A 67 7.24 -13.03 -6.14
N THR A 68 6.72 -12.88 -7.35
CA THR A 68 7.49 -12.80 -8.60
C THR A 68 8.00 -11.38 -8.88
N TYR A 69 7.15 -10.37 -8.71
CA TYR A 69 7.43 -8.99 -9.16
C TYR A 69 7.53 -7.96 -8.05
N GLY A 70 7.06 -8.30 -6.85
CA GLY A 70 7.10 -7.47 -5.67
C GLY A 70 8.52 -7.26 -5.19
N ARG A 71 8.78 -6.08 -4.64
CA ARG A 71 10.09 -5.68 -4.14
C ARG A 71 10.41 -6.32 -2.80
N ASP A 72 9.44 -6.32 -1.89
CA ASP A 72 9.62 -6.69 -0.50
C ASP A 72 8.85 -7.98 -0.15
N LYS A 73 9.23 -8.63 0.94
CA LYS A 73 8.44 -9.74 1.47
C LYS A 73 7.19 -9.19 2.15
N GLY A 74 6.04 -9.77 1.83
CA GLY A 74 4.78 -9.35 2.42
C GLY A 74 3.57 -10.02 1.77
N ASP A 75 2.39 -9.69 2.29
CA ASP A 75 1.12 -10.11 1.71
C ASP A 75 0.68 -9.10 0.65
N TYR A 76 0.40 -9.59 -0.56
CA TYR A 76 -0.01 -8.75 -1.69
C TYR A 76 -1.27 -7.92 -1.38
N ALA A 77 -2.17 -8.42 -0.53
CA ALA A 77 -3.40 -7.73 -0.16
C ALA A 77 -3.11 -6.47 0.68
N ILE A 78 -2.09 -6.52 1.54
CA ILE A 78 -1.65 -5.37 2.36
C ILE A 78 -1.03 -4.30 1.47
N VAL A 79 -0.14 -4.70 0.55
CA VAL A 79 0.49 -3.78 -0.40
C VAL A 79 -0.55 -3.11 -1.29
N ASN A 80 -1.49 -3.89 -1.82
CA ASN A 80 -2.58 -3.35 -2.62
C ASN A 80 -3.53 -2.46 -1.80
N ALA A 81 -3.71 -2.70 -0.50
CA ALA A 81 -4.51 -1.82 0.35
C ALA A 81 -3.88 -0.43 0.43
N ARG A 82 -2.55 -0.35 0.60
CA ARG A 82 -1.80 0.91 0.55
C ARG A 82 -1.96 1.61 -0.79
N SER A 83 -1.78 0.89 -1.91
CA SER A 83 -1.97 1.46 -3.25
C SER A 83 -3.38 2.03 -3.44
N ARG A 84 -4.43 1.37 -2.94
CA ARG A 84 -5.81 1.88 -3.02
C ARG A 84 -6.01 3.14 -2.20
N GLU A 85 -5.46 3.19 -0.99
CA GLU A 85 -5.58 4.35 -0.12
C GLU A 85 -4.87 5.57 -0.70
N ILE A 86 -3.61 5.39 -1.14
CA ILE A 86 -2.87 6.43 -1.86
C ILE A 86 -3.67 6.90 -3.08
N GLY A 87 -4.19 5.98 -3.88
CA GLY A 87 -4.99 6.32 -5.05
C GLY A 87 -6.24 7.14 -4.70
N ALA A 88 -6.96 6.77 -3.65
CA ALA A 88 -8.14 7.50 -3.19
C ALA A 88 -7.80 8.92 -2.72
N ILE A 89 -6.66 9.11 -2.03
CA ILE A 89 -6.19 10.43 -1.58
C ILE A 89 -5.82 11.28 -2.80
N LEU A 90 -5.01 10.76 -3.73
CA LEU A 90 -4.62 11.46 -4.95
C LEU A 90 -5.82 11.88 -5.81
N GLU A 91 -6.80 10.98 -5.97
CA GLU A 91 -8.02 11.29 -6.72
C GLU A 91 -8.83 12.41 -6.06
N SER A 92 -8.84 12.48 -4.72
CA SER A 92 -9.51 13.56 -3.99
C SER A 92 -8.83 14.93 -4.18
N GLU A 93 -7.56 14.93 -4.56
CA GLU A 93 -6.75 16.11 -4.88
C GLU A 93 -6.76 16.45 -6.38
N GLY A 94 -7.47 15.66 -7.19
CA GLY A 94 -7.57 15.86 -8.63
C GLY A 94 -6.40 15.26 -9.44
N ILE A 95 -5.60 14.40 -8.82
CA ILE A 95 -4.50 13.66 -9.46
C ILE A 95 -5.02 12.26 -9.84
N GLU A 96 -4.88 11.87 -11.11
CA GLU A 96 -5.35 10.55 -11.57
C GLU A 96 -4.46 9.42 -11.02
N ALA A 97 -5.03 8.47 -10.30
CA ALA A 97 -4.33 7.26 -9.85
C ALA A 97 -4.45 6.14 -10.89
N ARG A 98 -3.33 5.66 -11.43
CA ARG A 98 -3.30 4.60 -12.45
C ARG A 98 -2.69 3.33 -11.89
N PHE A 99 -3.51 2.30 -11.68
CA PHE A 99 -3.05 1.01 -11.22
C PHE A 99 -2.35 0.23 -12.35
N ARG A 100 -1.08 -0.09 -12.15
CA ARG A 100 -0.24 -0.82 -13.11
C ARG A 100 -0.04 -2.25 -12.65
N TYR A 101 -0.30 -3.18 -13.56
CA TYR A 101 -0.05 -4.60 -13.37
C TYR A 101 1.24 -4.99 -14.11
N PRO A 102 2.08 -5.86 -13.54
CA PRO A 102 3.32 -6.33 -14.20
C PRO A 102 3.09 -6.90 -15.61
N GLU A 103 1.96 -7.56 -15.83
CA GLU A 103 1.61 -8.21 -17.10
C GLU A 103 1.24 -7.25 -18.24
N ASP A 104 0.89 -5.99 -17.93
CA ASP A 104 0.50 -5.01 -18.96
C ASP A 104 1.71 -4.34 -19.61
N ASP A 105 2.79 -4.13 -18.84
CA ASP A 105 4.09 -3.62 -19.29
C ASP A 105 5.16 -3.99 -18.25
N GLU A 106 5.75 -5.17 -18.39
CA GLU A 106 6.73 -5.70 -17.43
C GLU A 106 7.96 -4.80 -17.31
N ALA A 107 8.42 -4.22 -18.41
CA ALA A 107 9.59 -3.33 -18.43
C ALA A 107 9.30 -1.96 -17.80
N GLY A 108 8.10 -1.41 -18.00
CA GLY A 108 7.60 -0.25 -17.27
C GLY A 108 7.47 -0.53 -15.79
N PHE A 109 6.86 -1.67 -15.43
CA PHE A 109 6.63 -2.08 -14.06
C PHE A 109 7.94 -2.22 -13.27
N GLN A 110 8.93 -2.91 -13.82
CA GLN A 110 10.23 -3.07 -13.16
C GLN A 110 10.97 -1.73 -12.97
N ARG A 111 10.78 -0.76 -13.86
CA ARG A 111 11.35 0.58 -13.66
C ARG A 111 10.72 1.28 -12.47
N LEU A 112 9.38 1.25 -12.36
CA LEU A 112 8.67 1.82 -11.22
C LEU A 112 9.01 1.12 -9.90
N ALA A 113 9.12 -0.21 -9.90
CA ALA A 113 9.46 -0.99 -8.70
C ALA A 113 10.87 -0.67 -8.15
N ASN A 114 11.76 -0.17 -9.01
CA ASN A 114 13.16 0.12 -8.69
C ASN A 114 13.46 1.61 -8.43
N THR A 115 12.46 2.50 -8.53
CA THR A 115 12.60 3.90 -8.13
C THR A 115 12.74 4.00 -6.61
N ARG A 116 13.64 4.89 -6.16
CA ARG A 116 13.96 5.13 -4.74
C ARG A 116 13.23 6.34 -4.23
#